data_AF-A0A257ZQC0-F1
#
_entry.id   AF-A0A257ZQC0-F1
#
_cell.length_a   1.000
_cell.length_b   1.000
_cell.length_c   1.000
_cell.angle_alpha   90.00
_cell.angle_beta   90.00
_cell.angle_gamma   90.00
#
_symmetry.space_group_name_H-M   'P 1'
#
loop_
_entity.id
_entity.type
_entity.pdbx_description
1 polymer ?
#
loop_
_entity_poly.entity_id
_entity_poly.type
_entity_poly.pdbx_seq_one_letter_code
_entity_poly.pdbx_strand_id
1 'polypeptide(L)'
;MAAGVSPVLSRRAVLGVAAGALLSTPVLAQSSSASFPAWVAKFKARARARGIDDSVYDAVMRQVVPDTSVYAADKAQPEFQEEV
;
A
#
# COMPACT_ATOMS: atom_id res chain seq x y z
N MET A 1 -32.84 -11.68 47.93
CA MET A 1 -32.23 -10.58 47.16
C MET A 1 -30.74 -10.85 47.05
N ALA A 2 -30.22 -11.11 45.85
CA ALA A 2 -28.81 -10.94 45.48
C ALA A 2 -28.68 -11.20 43.97
N ALA A 3 -28.96 -10.15 43.19
CA ALA A 3 -28.61 -10.08 41.78
C ALA A 3 -27.12 -9.75 41.65
N GLY A 4 -26.46 -10.26 40.61
CA GLY A 4 -25.15 -9.72 40.20
C GLY A 4 -24.22 -10.71 39.50
N VAL A 5 -24.64 -11.32 38.38
CA VAL A 5 -23.66 -11.86 37.43
C VAL A 5 -23.26 -10.70 36.50
N SER A 6 -22.20 -9.98 36.86
CA SER A 6 -21.53 -9.08 35.94
C SER A 6 -20.68 -9.93 34.99
N PRO A 7 -20.89 -9.89 33.66
CA PRO A 7 -19.98 -10.56 32.74
C PRO A 7 -18.66 -9.78 32.75
N VAL A 8 -17.66 -10.31 33.44
CA VAL A 8 -16.29 -9.80 33.34
C VAL A 8 -15.84 -10.08 31.91
N LEU A 9 -15.97 -9.08 31.03
CA LEU A 9 -15.48 -9.16 29.66
C LEU A 9 -13.98 -9.50 29.72
N SER A 10 -13.66 -10.75 29.44
CA SER A 10 -12.28 -11.23 29.44
C SER A 10 -11.49 -10.42 28.42
N ARG A 11 -10.35 -9.87 28.81
CA ARG A 11 -9.43 -9.15 27.92
C ARG A 11 -9.09 -9.96 26.66
N ARG A 12 -9.07 -11.30 26.77
CA ARG A 12 -8.89 -12.22 25.64
C ARG A 12 -10.09 -12.24 24.69
N ALA A 13 -11.31 -12.14 25.21
CA ALA A 13 -12.52 -12.06 24.38
C ALA A 13 -12.55 -10.74 23.60
N VAL A 14 -12.16 -9.63 24.23
CA VAL A 14 -12.04 -8.32 23.56
C VAL A 14 -10.97 -8.35 22.47
N LEU A 15 -9.81 -8.96 22.72
CA LEU A 15 -8.76 -9.12 21.72
C LEU A 15 -9.16 -10.04 20.55
N GLY A 16 -9.91 -11.12 20.82
CA GLY A 16 -10.41 -12.03 19.79
C GLY A 16 -11.40 -11.37 18.84
N VAL A 17 -12.33 -10.56 19.36
CA VAL A 17 -13.27 -9.80 18.54
C VAL A 17 -12.56 -8.72 17.72
N ALA A 18 -11.58 -8.02 18.31
CA ALA A 18 -10.80 -7.00 17.59
C ALA A 18 -9.97 -7.61 16.45
N ALA A 19 -9.37 -8.79 16.65
CA ALA A 19 -8.61 -9.49 15.61
C ALA A 19 -9.51 -9.97 14.46
N GLY A 20 -10.71 -10.47 14.74
CA GLY A 20 -11.68 -10.90 13.71
C GLY A 20 -12.23 -9.73 12.87
N ALA A 21 -12.40 -8.55 13.48
CA ALA A 21 -12.87 -7.35 12.77
C ALA A 21 -11.84 -6.80 11.77
N LEU A 22 -10.54 -6.91 12.07
CA LEU A 22 -9.46 -6.44 11.18
C LEU A 22 -9.24 -7.34 9.95
N LEU A 23 -9.61 -8.61 10.02
CA LEU A 23 -9.48 -9.56 8.90
C LEU A 23 -10.67 -9.49 7.92
N SER A 24 -11.78 -8.87 8.34
CA SER A 24 -13.01 -8.78 7.55
C SER A 24 -13.14 -7.45 6.79
N THR A 25 -12.16 -6.55 6.88
CA THR A 25 -12.19 -5.31 6.10
C THR A 25 -11.84 -5.62 4.65
N PRO A 26 -12.75 -5.39 3.67
CA PRO A 26 -12.37 -5.49 2.28
C PRO A 26 -11.24 -4.49 2.02
N VAL A 27 -10.14 -4.95 1.44
CA VAL A 27 -9.12 -4.07 0.87
C VAL A 27 -9.78 -3.40 -0.33
N LEU A 28 -10.43 -2.27 -0.08
CA LEU A 28 -10.94 -1.40 -1.13
C LEU A 28 -9.72 -1.03 -1.98
N ALA A 29 -9.75 -1.37 -3.26
CA ALA A 29 -8.75 -0.93 -4.23
C ALA A 29 -8.69 0.60 -4.15
N GLN A 30 -7.65 1.13 -3.50
CA GLN A 30 -7.44 2.57 -3.41
C GLN A 30 -7.07 3.04 -4.81
N SER A 31 -8.04 3.64 -5.50
CA SER A 31 -7.76 4.39 -6.72
C SER A 31 -6.76 5.49 -6.35
N SER A 32 -5.50 5.34 -6.77
CA SER A 32 -4.46 6.31 -6.48
C SER A 32 -4.62 7.49 -7.42
N SER A 33 -5.36 8.52 -6.99
CA SER A 33 -5.41 9.82 -7.65
C SER A 33 -4.19 10.71 -7.34
N ALA A 34 -3.18 10.17 -6.65
CA ALA A 34 -1.99 10.91 -6.26
C ALA A 34 -1.20 11.31 -7.51
N SER A 35 -0.81 12.59 -7.59
CA SER A 35 0.10 13.08 -8.61
C SER A 35 1.47 12.41 -8.48
N PHE A 36 2.22 12.34 -9.58
CA PHE A 36 3.57 11.76 -9.56
C PHE A 36 4.49 12.40 -8.50
N PRO A 37 4.52 13.75 -8.31
CA PRO A 37 5.29 14.35 -7.23
C PRO A 37 4.87 13.88 -5.83
N ALA A 38 3.58 13.69 -5.58
CA ALA A 38 3.08 13.17 -4.31
C ALA A 38 3.52 11.71 -4.09
N TRP A 39 3.54 10.92 -5.16
CA TRP A 39 4.07 9.56 -5.13
C TRP A 39 5.58 9.53 -4.84
N VAL A 40 6.38 10.38 -5.49
CA VAL A 40 7.82 10.52 -5.23
C VAL A 40 8.07 10.84 -3.74
N ALA A 41 7.36 11.82 -3.19
CA ALA A 41 7.50 12.20 -1.79
C ALA A 41 7.17 11.02 -0.83
N LYS A 42 6.10 10.27 -1.11
CA LYS A 42 5.72 9.10 -0.30
C LYS A 42 6.72 7.95 -0.45
N PHE A 43 7.22 7.71 -1.66
CA PHE A 43 8.15 6.62 -1.96
C PHE A 43 9.53 6.84 -1.33
N LYS A 44 9.95 8.10 -1.13
CA LYS A 44 11.24 8.44 -0.49
C LYS A 44 11.46 7.71 0.85
N ALA A 45 10.42 7.55 1.68
CA ALA A 45 10.53 6.81 2.94
C ALA A 45 10.93 5.33 2.72
N ARG A 46 10.40 4.71 1.67
CA ARG A 46 10.72 3.33 1.27
C ARG A 46 12.12 3.21 0.66
N ALA A 47 12.59 4.24 -0.04
CA ALA A 47 13.97 4.31 -0.53
C ALA A 47 14.98 4.41 0.62
N ARG A 48 14.73 5.32 1.58
CA ARG A 48 15.55 5.50 2.78
C ARG A 48 15.65 4.23 3.62
N ALA A 49 14.54 3.50 3.78
CA ALA A 49 14.53 2.22 4.49
C ALA A 49 15.43 1.14 3.85
N ARG A 50 15.85 1.33 2.59
CA ARG A 50 16.82 0.48 1.89
C ARG A 50 18.24 1.05 1.87
N GLY A 51 18.51 2.10 2.64
CA GLY A 51 19.83 2.73 2.72
C GLY A 51 20.14 3.69 1.58
N ILE A 52 19.14 4.10 0.78
CA ILE A 52 19.34 5.14 -0.23
C ILE A 52 19.41 6.49 0.47
N ASP A 53 20.49 7.24 0.21
CA ASP A 53 20.66 8.59 0.73
C ASP A 53 19.64 9.57 0.12
N ASP A 54 19.17 10.51 0.95
CA ASP A 54 18.16 11.48 0.55
C ASP A 54 18.65 12.39 -0.59
N SER A 55 19.93 12.76 -0.60
CA SER A 55 20.49 13.64 -1.65
C SER A 55 20.55 12.93 -3.00
N VAL A 56 20.88 11.63 -3.01
CA VAL A 56 20.87 10.80 -4.21
C VAL A 56 19.46 10.67 -4.74
N TYR A 57 18.49 10.38 -3.86
CA TYR A 57 17.09 10.26 -4.25
C TYR A 57 16.55 11.57 -4.87
N ASP A 58 16.80 12.70 -4.21
CA ASP A 58 16.32 14.00 -4.65
C ASP A 58 16.99 14.46 -5.96
N ALA A 59 18.28 14.19 -6.14
CA ALA A 59 19.01 14.52 -7.36
C ALA A 59 18.43 13.77 -8.57
N VAL A 60 18.18 12.47 -8.42
CA VAL A 60 17.61 11.64 -9.48
C VAL A 60 16.17 12.04 -9.75
N MET A 61 15.32 12.06 -8.72
CA MET A 61 13.88 12.29 -8.88
C MET A 61 13.53 13.69 -9.38
N ARG A 62 14.43 14.68 -9.25
CA ARG A 62 14.25 16.02 -9.84
C ARG A 62 14.20 16.00 -11.37
N GLN A 63 14.83 15.02 -12.01
CA GLN A 63 14.91 14.93 -13.48
C GLN A 63 13.94 13.89 -14.07
N VAL A 64 13.37 13.03 -13.23
CA VAL A 64 12.47 11.95 -13.68
C VAL A 64 11.06 12.50 -13.90
N VAL A 65 10.49 12.16 -15.05
CA VAL A 65 9.07 12.40 -15.39
C VAL A 65 8.41 11.08 -15.77
N PRO A 66 7.09 10.92 -15.55
CA PRO A 66 6.38 9.73 -16.00
C PRO A 66 6.39 9.63 -17.53
N ASP A 67 6.88 8.51 -18.04
CA ASP A 67 6.73 8.14 -19.44
C ASP A 67 5.40 7.39 -19.62
N THR A 68 4.47 7.99 -20.36
CA THR A 68 3.14 7.40 -20.58
C THR A 68 3.15 6.26 -21.59
N SER A 69 4.19 6.12 -22.41
CA SER A 69 4.34 4.98 -23.32
C SER A 69 4.49 3.66 -22.56
N VAL A 70 5.06 3.71 -21.35
CA VAL A 70 5.17 2.57 -20.43
C VAL A 70 3.78 2.03 -20.07
N TYR A 71 2.76 2.87 -19.90
CA TYR A 71 1.40 2.39 -19.65
C TYR A 71 0.80 1.64 -20.83
N ALA A 72 1.17 2.01 -22.07
CA ALA A 72 0.73 1.29 -23.25
C ALA A 72 1.42 -0.07 -23.35
N ALA A 73 2.73 -0.11 -23.12
CA ALA A 73 3.50 -1.36 -23.10
C ALA A 73 3.06 -2.31 -21.97
N ASP A 74 2.86 -1.78 -20.76
CA ASP A 74 2.40 -2.53 -19.59
C ASP A 74 0.99 -3.10 -19.76
N LYS A 75 0.14 -2.48 -20.60
CA LYS A 75 -1.18 -3.01 -20.96
C LYS A 75 -1.13 -4.01 -22.11
N ALA A 76 -0.23 -3.80 -23.08
CA ALA A 76 -0.20 -4.60 -24.29
C ALA A 76 0.21 -6.06 -24.03
N GLN A 77 1.15 -6.28 -23.08
CA GLN A 77 1.65 -7.58 -22.59
C GLN A 77 1.41 -8.76 -23.56
N PRO A 78 1.97 -8.71 -24.78
CA PRO A 78 1.66 -9.70 -25.78
C PRO A 78 2.33 -11.03 -25.41
N GLU A 79 1.54 -12.09 -25.23
CA GLU A 79 2.06 -13.36 -24.70
C GLU A 79 2.89 -14.16 -25.73
N PHE A 80 2.64 -14.01 -27.04
CA PHE A 80 3.40 -14.65 -28.13
C PHE A 80 3.36 -13.80 -29.41
N GLN A 81 4.36 -13.91 -30.28
CA GLN A 81 4.34 -13.40 -31.66
C GLN A 81 4.60 -14.56 -32.62
N GLU A 82 3.84 -14.62 -33.72
CA GLU A 82 3.84 -15.71 -34.71
C GLU A 82 5.25 -16.04 -35.25
N GLU A 83 5.49 -17.33 -35.55
CA GLU A 83 6.59 -17.72 -36.45
C GLU A 83 6.24 -17.34 -37.89
N VAL A 84 7.22 -16.73 -38.57
CA VAL A 84 7.14 -16.29 -39.97
C VAL A 84 7.33 -17.46 -40.92
#